data_AF-A0A833ANE8-F1
#
_entry.id   AF-A0A833ANE8-F1
#
_cell.length_a   1.000
_cell.length_b   1.000
_cell.length_c   1.000
_cell.angle_alpha   90.00
_cell.angle_beta   90.00
_cell.angle_gamma   90.00
#
_symmetry.space_group_name_H-M   'P 1'
#
loop_
_entity.id
_entity.type
_entity.pdbx_description
1 polymer ?
#
loop_
_entity_poly.entity_id
_entity_poly.type
_entity_poly.pdbx_seq_one_letter_code
_entity_poly.pdbx_strand_id
1 'polypeptide(L)'
;MGQFFYRFFEFEHHGTTFKREFAAGVTTFLTMSYIIIVNPKILEAAGIPFEASMVATILTAAFGTFLMGFYAKRPFAIAPYMGENAFVAYTVVIVLGYTWQMALAAIFISGILFVLL
;
A
#
# COMPACT_ATOMS: atom_id res chain seq x y z
N MET A 1 -23.75 11.35 13.50
CA MET A 1 -22.51 10.79 12.90
C MET A 1 -21.39 11.83 12.75
N GLY A 2 -21.65 13.04 12.24
CA GLY A 2 -20.60 14.04 11.92
C GLY A 2 -19.73 14.52 13.09
N GLN A 3 -20.31 14.78 14.27
CA GLN A 3 -19.54 15.31 15.42
C GLN A 3 -18.44 14.37 15.94
N PHE A 4 -18.59 13.05 15.77
CA PHE A 4 -17.57 12.09 16.18
C PHE A 4 -16.28 12.27 15.36
N PHE A 5 -16.39 12.35 14.03
CA PHE A 5 -15.24 12.52 13.14
C PHE A 5 -14.52 13.85 13.36
N TYR A 6 -15.28 14.94 13.55
CA TYR A 6 -14.73 16.27 13.82
C TYR A 6 -13.87 16.28 15.08
N ARG A 7 -14.29 15.57 16.14
CA ARG A 7 -13.55 15.49 17.40
C ARG A 7 -12.43 14.45 17.36
N PHE A 8 -12.63 13.31 16.68
CA PHE A 8 -11.64 12.23 16.62
C PHE A 8 -10.39 12.61 15.82
N PHE A 9 -10.57 13.36 14.73
CA PHE A 9 -9.49 13.84 13.84
C PHE A 9 -9.16 15.33 14.04
N GLU A 10 -9.74 15.98 15.06
CA GLU A 10 -9.42 17.35 15.46
C GLU A 10 -9.50 18.36 14.29
N PHE A 11 -10.61 18.32 13.54
CA PHE A 11 -10.77 19.12 12.32
C PHE A 11 -10.65 20.63 12.54
N GLU A 12 -11.10 21.13 13.69
CA GLU A 12 -10.97 22.54 14.07
C GLU A 12 -9.50 22.94 14.25
N HIS A 13 -8.70 22.10 14.91
CA HIS A 13 -7.27 22.34 15.09
C HIS A 13 -6.52 22.34 13.76
N HIS A 14 -6.92 21.45 12.84
CA HIS A 14 -6.35 21.36 11.49
C HIS A 14 -6.95 22.34 10.48
N GLY A 15 -7.95 23.15 10.87
CA GLY A 15 -8.61 24.12 9.98
C GLY A 15 -9.24 23.47 8.73
N THR A 16 -9.80 22.26 8.86
CA THR A 16 -10.35 21.48 7.73
C THR A 16 -11.84 21.16 7.87
N THR A 17 -12.43 20.62 6.82
CA THR A 17 -13.86 20.25 6.76
C THR A 17 -14.02 18.86 6.14
N PHE A 18 -15.13 18.19 6.46
CA PHE A 18 -15.42 16.87 5.89
C PHE A 18 -15.39 16.84 4.36
N LYS A 19 -15.94 17.87 3.70
CA LYS A 19 -15.93 17.97 2.22
C LYS A 19 -14.49 18.07 1.68
N ARG A 20 -13.63 18.84 2.35
CA ARG A 20 -12.22 19.03 1.96
C ARG A 20 -11.43 17.74 2.13
N GLU A 21 -11.56 17.07 3.28
CA GLU A 21 -10.88 15.80 3.55
C GLU A 21 -11.37 14.68 2.63
N PHE A 22 -12.68 14.60 2.38
CA PHE A 22 -13.22 13.62 1.43
C PHE A 22 -12.70 13.85 0.01
N ALA A 23 -12.71 15.10 -0.47
CA ALA A 23 -12.15 15.43 -1.76
C ALA A 23 -10.65 15.10 -1.84
N ALA A 24 -9.87 15.43 -0.80
CA ALA A 24 -8.45 15.10 -0.72
C ALA A 24 -8.23 13.57 -0.79
N GLY A 25 -8.99 12.79 -0.04
CA GLY A 25 -8.92 11.32 -0.06
C GLY A 25 -9.22 10.74 -1.44
N VAL A 26 -10.27 11.23 -2.11
CA VAL A 26 -10.60 10.81 -3.49
C VAL A 26 -9.48 11.19 -4.46
N THR A 27 -8.94 12.41 -4.38
CA THR A 27 -7.82 12.83 -5.22
C THR A 27 -6.61 11.93 -5.00
N THR A 28 -6.21 11.67 -3.76
CA THR A 28 -5.09 10.78 -3.44
C THR A 28 -5.32 9.37 -3.99
N PHE A 29 -6.51 8.80 -3.79
CA PHE A 29 -6.88 7.49 -4.32
C PHE A 29 -6.72 7.44 -5.84
N LEU A 30 -7.26 8.43 -6.56
CA LEU A 30 -7.17 8.49 -8.01
C LEU A 30 -5.71 8.62 -8.48
N THR A 31 -4.90 9.45 -7.83
CA THR A 31 -3.47 9.61 -8.14
C THR A 31 -2.68 8.31 -8.02
N MET A 32 -3.01 7.45 -7.06
CA MET A 32 -2.32 6.17 -6.84
C MET A 32 -3.02 4.96 -7.44
N SER A 33 -4.23 5.11 -7.98
CA SER A 33 -5.08 4.01 -8.47
C SER A 33 -4.43 3.14 -9.54
N TYR A 34 -3.49 3.70 -10.31
CA TYR A 34 -2.73 2.97 -11.31
C TYR A 34 -1.98 1.76 -10.72
N ILE A 35 -1.61 1.80 -9.43
CA ILE A 35 -0.92 0.71 -8.72
C ILE A 35 -1.74 -0.59 -8.75
N ILE A 36 -3.08 -0.48 -8.78
CA ILE A 36 -4.00 -1.63 -8.85
C ILE A 36 -3.72 -2.51 -10.07
N ILE A 37 -3.25 -1.92 -11.18
CA ILE A 37 -2.98 -2.64 -12.42
C ILE A 37 -1.47 -2.80 -12.65
N VAL A 38 -0.69 -1.76 -12.41
CA VAL A 38 0.74 -1.76 -12.74
C VAL A 38 1.52 -2.67 -11.80
N ASN A 39 1.19 -2.73 -10.50
CA ASN A 39 1.92 -3.62 -9.59
C ASN A 39 1.72 -5.11 -9.92
N PRO A 40 0.48 -5.60 -10.09
CA PRO A 40 0.27 -6.99 -10.53
C PRO A 40 0.91 -7.29 -11.88
N LYS A 41 0.97 -6.32 -12.81
CA LYS A 41 1.62 -6.51 -14.09
C LYS A 41 3.14 -6.69 -13.99
N ILE A 42 3.80 -5.98 -13.08
CA ILE A 42 5.23 -6.17 -12.79
C ILE A 42 5.46 -7.54 -12.16
N LEU A 43 4.64 -7.91 -11.17
CA LEU A 43 4.77 -9.20 -10.47
C LEU A 43 4.43 -10.39 -11.38
N GLU A 44 3.52 -10.21 -12.34
CA GLU A 44 3.21 -11.20 -13.37
C GLU A 44 4.43 -11.56 -14.22
N ALA A 45 5.32 -10.60 -14.51
CA ALA A 45 6.57 -10.88 -15.22
C ALA A 45 7.48 -11.85 -14.46
N ALA A 46 7.36 -11.90 -13.13
CA ALA A 46 8.06 -12.85 -12.25
C ALA A 46 7.32 -14.20 -12.08
N GLY A 47 6.19 -14.39 -12.75
CA GLY A 47 5.36 -15.59 -12.64
C GLY A 47 4.38 -15.61 -11.47
N ILE A 48 4.17 -14.48 -10.79
CA ILE A 48 3.12 -14.36 -9.75
C ILE A 48 1.75 -14.19 -10.43
N PRO A 49 0.70 -14.92 -10.03
CA PRO A 49 -0.63 -14.76 -10.62
C PRO A 49 -1.16 -13.33 -10.48
N PHE A 50 -1.61 -12.75 -11.60
CA PHE A 50 -2.11 -11.38 -11.67
C PHE A 50 -3.27 -11.12 -10.70
N GLU A 51 -4.29 -11.98 -10.72
CA GLU A 51 -5.50 -11.79 -9.90
C GLU A 51 -5.19 -11.85 -8.40
N ALA A 52 -4.37 -12.82 -7.98
CA ALA A 52 -3.98 -12.98 -6.58
C ALA A 52 -3.13 -11.81 -6.08
N SER A 53 -2.16 -11.36 -6.90
CA SER A 53 -1.30 -10.22 -6.54
C SER A 53 -2.06 -8.89 -6.56
N MET A 54 -3.07 -8.72 -7.42
CA MET A 54 -3.99 -7.59 -7.42
C MET A 54 -4.79 -7.52 -6.12
N VAL A 55 -5.42 -8.63 -5.73
CA VAL A 55 -6.19 -8.69 -4.47
C VAL A 55 -5.28 -8.42 -3.27
N ALA A 56 -4.09 -9.02 -3.23
CA ALA A 56 -3.12 -8.77 -2.17
C ALA A 56 -2.70 -7.29 -2.11
N THR A 57 -2.46 -6.65 -3.27
CA THR A 57 -2.11 -5.23 -3.37
C THR A 57 -3.21 -4.34 -2.80
N ILE A 58 -4.46 -4.57 -3.19
CA ILE A 58 -5.61 -3.78 -2.72
C ILE A 58 -5.80 -3.94 -1.22
N LEU A 59 -5.80 -5.19 -0.72
CA LEU A 59 -6.03 -5.46 0.71
C LEU A 59 -4.93 -4.88 1.60
N THR A 60 -3.66 -5.04 1.21
CA THR A 60 -2.53 -4.49 1.97
C THR A 60 -2.50 -2.97 1.95
N ALA A 61 -2.77 -2.33 0.81
CA ALA A 61 -2.86 -0.87 0.71
C ALA A 61 -4.03 -0.31 1.53
N ALA A 62 -5.20 -0.94 1.46
CA ALA A 62 -6.37 -0.55 2.25
C ALA A 62 -6.09 -0.69 3.75
N PHE A 63 -5.53 -1.82 4.17
CA PHE A 63 -5.18 -2.08 5.57
C PHE A 63 -4.16 -1.06 6.10
N GLY A 64 -3.06 -0.82 5.37
CA GLY A 64 -2.05 0.15 5.75
C GLY A 64 -2.62 1.57 5.82
N THR A 65 -3.41 1.97 4.83
CA THR A 65 -4.06 3.29 4.80
C THR A 65 -5.04 3.46 5.97
N PHE A 66 -5.80 2.42 6.33
CA PHE A 66 -6.68 2.46 7.50
C PHE A 66 -5.90 2.54 8.81
N LEU A 67 -4.78 1.84 8.95
CA LEU A 67 -3.91 1.99 10.12
C LEU A 67 -3.40 3.44 10.24
N MET A 68 -2.98 4.05 9.14
CA MET A 68 -2.53 5.46 9.16
C MET A 68 -3.65 6.42 9.55
N GLY A 69 -4.86 6.18 9.03
CA GLY A 69 -6.04 6.97 9.36
C GLY A 69 -6.47 6.80 10.82
N PHE A 70 -6.79 5.58 11.26
CA PHE A 70 -7.44 5.35 12.54
C PHE A 70 -6.48 5.24 13.72
N TYR A 71 -5.31 4.60 13.53
CA TYR A 71 -4.34 4.40 14.59
C TYR A 71 -3.36 5.58 14.69
N ALA A 72 -2.70 5.93 13.59
CA ALA A 72 -1.71 7.00 13.59
C ALA A 72 -2.33 8.41 13.52
N LYS A 73 -3.59 8.53 13.09
CA LYS A 73 -4.29 9.80 12.84
C LYS A 73 -3.50 10.74 11.93
N ARG A 74 -2.89 10.19 10.87
CA ARG A 74 -2.12 10.94 9.87
C ARG A 74 -2.72 10.77 8.48
N PRO A 75 -2.76 11.84 7.65
CA PRO A 75 -3.35 11.81 6.31
C PRO A 75 -2.37 11.20 5.29
N PHE A 76 -1.92 9.97 5.54
CA PHE A 76 -0.99 9.25 4.65
C PHE A 76 -1.66 8.02 4.05
N ALA A 77 -1.68 7.95 2.72
CA ALA A 77 -2.06 6.75 1.99
C ALA A 77 -0.85 5.82 1.86
N ILE A 78 -1.07 4.53 2.10
CA ILE A 78 -0.05 3.49 1.98
C ILE A 78 -0.38 2.61 0.78
N ALA A 79 0.61 2.36 -0.06
CA ALA A 79 0.56 1.35 -1.12
C ALA A 79 1.95 0.76 -1.35
N PRO A 80 2.05 -0.38 -2.07
CA PRO A 80 3.33 -0.98 -2.41
C PRO A 80 4.25 -0.02 -3.16
N TYR A 81 5.52 -0.02 -2.76
CA TYR A 81 6.54 0.76 -3.44
C TYR A 81 6.95 0.10 -4.76
N MET A 82 6.75 0.82 -5.87
CA MET A 82 6.92 0.28 -7.22
C MET A 82 8.38 -0.12 -7.55
N GLY A 83 9.37 0.56 -6.94
CA GLY A 83 10.79 0.27 -7.18
C GLY A 83 11.22 -1.09 -6.63
N GLU A 84 10.76 -1.45 -5.43
CA GLU A 84 11.05 -2.75 -4.82
C GLU A 84 10.38 -3.90 -5.58
N ASN A 85 9.13 -3.71 -6.02
CA ASN A 85 8.44 -4.72 -6.83
C ASN A 85 9.15 -4.96 -8.17
N ALA A 86 9.66 -3.89 -8.81
CA ALA A 86 10.47 -4.00 -10.01
C ALA A 86 11.81 -4.73 -9.76
N PHE A 87 12.49 -4.41 -8.65
CA PHE A 87 13.71 -5.10 -8.26
C PHE A 87 13.48 -6.61 -8.03
N VAL A 88 12.43 -6.97 -7.30
CA VAL A 88 12.06 -8.37 -7.06
C VAL A 88 11.78 -9.10 -8.37
N ALA A 89 10.94 -8.52 -9.23
CA ALA A 89 10.55 -9.18 -10.47
C ALA A 89 11.70 -9.30 -11.48
N TYR A 90 12.33 -8.17 -11.81
CA TYR A 90 13.30 -8.13 -12.89
C TYR A 90 14.70 -8.56 -12.46
N THR A 91 15.13 -8.22 -11.24
CA THR A 91 16.47 -8.59 -10.78
C THR A 91 16.47 -9.93 -10.09
N VAL A 92 15.68 -10.11 -9.04
CA VAL A 92 15.75 -11.32 -8.19
C VAL A 92 15.21 -12.55 -8.91
N VAL A 93 14.06 -12.42 -9.58
CA VAL A 93 13.44 -13.57 -10.25
C VAL A 93 13.99 -13.77 -11.66
N ILE A 94 13.94 -12.74 -12.52
CA ILE A 94 14.32 -12.89 -13.93
C ILE A 94 15.85 -13.00 -14.11
N VAL A 95 16.63 -12.06 -13.57
CA VAL A 95 18.09 -12.03 -13.80
C VAL A 95 18.84 -13.05 -12.94
N LEU A 96 18.52 -13.17 -11.65
CA LEU A 96 19.20 -14.10 -10.74
C LEU A 96 18.61 -15.52 -10.77
N GLY A 97 17.44 -15.72 -11.37
CA GLY A 97 16.83 -17.04 -11.57
C GLY A 97 16.20 -17.66 -10.32
N TYR A 98 15.99 -16.88 -9.24
CA TYR A 98 15.28 -17.38 -8.07
C TYR A 98 13.78 -17.50 -8.33
N THR A 99 13.10 -18.39 -7.61
CA THR A 99 11.64 -18.47 -7.70
C THR A 99 10.98 -17.30 -6.96
N TRP A 100 9.81 -16.86 -7.43
CA TRP A 100 9.08 -15.78 -6.76
C TRP A 100 8.67 -16.14 -5.32
N GLN A 101 8.47 -17.44 -5.04
CA GLN A 101 8.23 -17.93 -3.69
C GLN A 101 9.44 -17.74 -2.77
N MET A 102 10.66 -17.98 -3.26
CA MET A 102 11.89 -17.71 -2.50
C MET A 102 12.06 -16.22 -2.23
N ALA A 103 11.78 -15.37 -3.22
CA ALA A 103 11.82 -13.92 -3.04
C ALA A 103 10.81 -13.44 -2.00
N LEU A 104 9.56 -13.92 -2.05
CA LEU A 104 8.54 -13.59 -1.04
C LEU A 104 8.89 -14.11 0.35
N ALA A 105 9.49 -15.30 0.47
CA ALA A 105 9.97 -15.82 1.75
C ALA A 105 11.07 -14.92 2.34
N ALA A 106 12.01 -14.46 1.52
CA ALA A 106 13.05 -13.52 1.95
C ALA A 106 12.45 -12.18 2.42
N ILE A 107 11.48 -11.63 1.68
CA ILE A 107 10.75 -10.40 2.06
C ILE A 107 10.02 -10.59 3.39
N PHE A 108 9.34 -11.73 3.56
CA PHE A 108 8.61 -12.04 4.80
C PHE A 108 9.55 -12.12 6.01
N ILE A 109 10.68 -12.81 5.89
CA ILE A 109 11.71 -12.88 6.95
C ILE A 109 12.28 -11.50 7.23
N SER A 110 12.60 -10.72 6.20
CA SER A 110 13.07 -9.32 6.35
C SER A 110 12.06 -8.46 7.11
N GLY A 111 10.76 -8.61 6.82
CA GLY A 111 9.69 -7.91 7.52
C GLY A 111 9.62 -8.29 9.01
N ILE A 112 9.77 -9.56 9.36
CA ILE A 112 9.82 -9.99 10.77
C ILE A 112 11.04 -9.38 11.47
N LEU A 113 12.22 -9.44 10.84
CA LEU A 113 13.43 -8.86 11.40
C LEU A 113 13.29 -7.34 11.60
N PHE A 114 12.66 -6.64 10.66
CA PHE A 114 12.41 -5.20 10.76
C PHE A 114 11.45 -4.84 11.90
N VAL A 115 10.46 -5.69 12.21
CA VAL A 115 9.56 -5.48 13.36
C VAL A 115 10.25 -5.72 14.70
N LEU A 116 11.27 -6.58 14.73
CA LEU A 116 12.03 -6.88 15.95
C LEU A 116 13.12 -5.86 16.28
N LEU A 117 13.60 -5.11 15.27
CA LEU A 117 14.57 -4.02 15.40
C LEU A 117 13.89 -2.73 15.86
#